data_AF-A0A967W5W8-F1
#
_entry.id   AF-A0A967W5W8-F1
#
_cell.length_a   1.000
_cell.length_b   1.000
_cell.length_c   1.000
_cell.angle_alpha   90.00
_cell.angle_beta   90.00
_cell.angle_gamma   90.00
#
_symmetry.space_group_name_H-M   'P 1'
#
loop_
_entity.id
_entity.type
_entity.pdbx_description
1 polymer ?
#
loop_
_entity_poly.entity_id
_entity_poly.type
_entity_poly.pdbx_seq_one_letter_code
_entity_poly.pdbx_strand_id
1 'polypeptide(L)' 'GRAGLINSGGSSGKNDFAQAVRTAVINKRAGGMGLISGRKAFQRPMEEGIQLLNFIQDVYLDDDITVA' A
#
# COMPACT_ATOMS: atom_id res chain seq x y z
N GLY A 1 -4.72 -18.56 7.70
CA GLY A 1 -3.56 -19.36 7.30
C GLY A 1 -2.38 -19.02 8.20
N ARG A 2 -1.39 -19.89 8.34
CA ARG A 2 -0.22 -19.63 9.20
C ARG A 2 0.78 -18.62 8.60
N ALA A 3 0.69 -18.37 7.30
CA ALA A 3 1.51 -17.38 6.58
C ALA A 3 0.66 -16.17 6.16
N GLY A 4 1.22 -14.99 6.37
CA GLY A 4 0.61 -13.72 5.98
C GLY A 4 0.54 -13.53 4.47
N LEU A 5 -0.57 -12.98 3.98
CA LEU A 5 -0.72 -12.62 2.58
C LEU A 5 -0.20 -11.20 2.33
N ILE A 6 0.68 -11.05 1.34
CA ILE A 6 1.10 -9.76 0.80
C ILE A 6 0.60 -9.64 -0.65
N ASN A 7 -0.05 -8.53 -0.97
CA ASN A 7 -0.70 -8.34 -2.27
C ASN A 7 0.04 -7.34 -3.16
N SER A 8 -0.18 -7.42 -4.48
CA SER A 8 0.42 -6.49 -5.43
C SER A 8 -0.30 -5.14 -5.41
N GLY A 9 0.47 -4.05 -5.43
CA GLY A 9 -0.02 -2.68 -5.57
C GLY A 9 -0.41 -2.28 -7.00
N GLY A 10 -0.20 -3.14 -7.99
CA GLY A 10 -0.63 -2.90 -9.37
C GLY A 10 0.32 -2.06 -10.24
N SER A 11 -0.22 -1.43 -11.28
CA SER A 11 0.53 -0.58 -12.24
C SER A 11 0.68 0.86 -11.77
N SER A 12 1.66 1.57 -12.33
CA SER A 12 1.88 3.01 -12.14
C SER A 12 0.96 3.83 -13.06
N GLY A 13 0.56 5.02 -12.61
CA GLY A 13 -0.38 5.92 -13.30
C GLY A 13 -0.54 7.28 -12.61
N LYS A 14 -1.47 8.11 -13.11
CA LYS A 14 -1.61 9.51 -12.67
C LYS A 14 -2.04 9.68 -11.21
N ASN A 15 -2.81 8.73 -10.67
CA ASN A 15 -3.43 8.84 -9.34
C ASN A 15 -2.84 7.83 -8.34
N ASP A 16 -1.54 7.56 -8.45
CA ASP A 16 -0.93 6.46 -7.71
C ASP A 16 -0.98 6.60 -6.20
N PHE A 17 -0.85 7.81 -5.66
CA PHE A 17 -0.97 8.06 -4.22
C PHE A 17 -2.34 7.61 -3.69
N ALA A 18 -3.42 8.13 -4.27
CA ALA A 18 -4.77 7.77 -3.87
C ALA A 18 -5.08 6.28 -4.09
N GLN A 19 -4.62 5.71 -5.21
CA GLN A 19 -4.82 4.29 -5.51
C GLN A 19 -4.03 3.38 -4.56
N ALA A 20 -2.80 3.74 -4.21
CA ALA A 20 -1.96 2.99 -3.29
C ALA A 20 -2.58 2.96 -1.89
N VAL A 21 -2.99 4.12 -1.37
CA VAL A 21 -3.68 4.22 -0.07
C VAL A 21 -4.97 3.42 -0.08
N ARG A 22 -5.85 3.64 -1.09
CA ARG A 22 -7.11 2.89 -1.19
C ARG A 22 -6.89 1.38 -1.23
N THR A 23 -5.91 0.92 -2.01
CA THR A 23 -5.58 -0.49 -2.12
C THR A 23 -5.03 -1.04 -0.80
N ALA A 24 -4.16 -0.30 -0.12
CA ALA A 24 -3.61 -0.68 1.18
C ALA A 24 -4.72 -0.82 2.24
N VAL A 25 -5.67 0.13 2.28
CA VAL A 25 -6.81 0.09 3.22
C VAL A 25 -7.65 -1.16 2.97
N ILE A 26 -8.05 -1.39 1.71
CA ILE A 26 -8.83 -2.58 1.34
C ILE A 26 -8.06 -3.86 1.71
N ASN A 27 -6.75 -3.91 1.42
CA ASN A 27 -5.93 -5.07 1.70
C ASN A 27 -5.83 -5.37 3.20
N LYS A 28 -5.54 -4.37 4.02
CA LYS A 28 -5.48 -4.51 5.48
C LYS A 28 -6.81 -4.97 6.06
N ARG A 29 -7.91 -4.35 5.61
CA ARG A 29 -9.27 -4.72 6.02
C ARG A 29 -9.63 -6.16 5.65
N ALA A 30 -9.04 -6.69 4.57
CA ALA A 30 -9.19 -8.08 4.15
C ALA A 30 -8.22 -9.06 4.88
N GLY A 31 -7.45 -8.60 5.87
CA GLY A 31 -6.48 -9.41 6.61
C GLY A 31 -5.12 -9.57 5.93
N GLY A 32 -4.82 -8.78 4.90
CA GLY A 32 -3.50 -8.73 4.28
C GLY A 32 -2.47 -8.05 5.19
N MET A 33 -1.23 -8.54 5.16
CA MET A 33 -0.15 -8.11 6.06
C MET A 33 0.84 -7.14 5.40
N GLY A 34 0.64 -6.80 4.13
CA GLY A 34 1.50 -5.87 3.41
C GLY A 34 1.12 -5.70 1.95
N LEU A 35 1.72 -4.68 1.32
CA LEU A 35 1.51 -4.35 -0.09
C LEU A 35 2.85 -4.22 -0.83
N ILE A 36 2.99 -4.91 -1.95
CA ILE A 36 4.16 -4.84 -2.83
C ILE A 36 3.99 -3.64 -3.78
N SER A 37 4.83 -2.61 -3.67
CA SER A 37 4.70 -1.36 -4.43
C SER A 37 5.95 -1.03 -5.26
N GLY A 38 6.24 -1.84 -6.28
CA GLY A 38 7.42 -1.65 -7.14
C GLY A 38 7.30 -0.47 -8.10
N ARG A 39 6.58 -0.65 -9.22
CA ARG A 39 6.42 0.37 -10.27
C ARG A 39 5.91 1.71 -9.72
N LYS A 40 4.94 1.66 -8.81
CA LYS A 40 4.41 2.86 -8.17
C LYS A 40 5.49 3.58 -7.37
N ALA A 41 6.30 2.93 -6.54
CA ALA A 41 7.32 3.64 -5.76
C ALA A 41 8.54 4.10 -6.59
N PHE A 42 8.99 3.29 -7.55
CA PHE A 42 10.29 3.48 -8.20
C PHE A 42 10.24 4.13 -9.60
N GLN A 43 9.07 4.30 -10.22
CA GLN A 43 8.91 5.00 -11.52
C GLN A 43 8.43 6.44 -11.34
N ARG A 44 8.99 7.16 -10.35
CA ARG A 44 8.72 8.57 -10.06
C ARG A 44 9.94 9.20 -9.37
N PRO A 45 9.98 10.53 -9.15
CA PRO A 45 11.05 11.15 -8.36
C PRO A 45 11.23 10.49 -6.99
N MET A 46 12.47 10.38 -6.51
CA MET A 46 12.79 9.62 -5.29
C MET A 46 11.98 10.07 -4.07
N GLU A 47 11.84 11.39 -3.86
CA GLU A 47 11.07 11.94 -2.76
C GLU A 47 9.59 11.52 -2.80
N GLU A 48 8.97 11.56 -3.99
CA GLU A 48 7.60 11.08 -4.17
C GLU A 48 7.49 9.56 -3.93
N GLY A 49 8.51 8.79 -4.33
CA GLY A 49 8.55 7.34 -4.12
C GLY A 49 8.58 6.98 -2.64
N ILE A 50 9.43 7.68 -1.88
CA ILE A 50 9.52 7.56 -0.42
C ILE A 50 8.18 7.95 0.22
N GLN A 51 7.60 9.08 -0.19
CA GLN A 51 6.31 9.53 0.32
C GLN A 51 5.20 8.50 0.05
N LEU A 52 5.16 7.91 -1.14
CA LEU A 52 4.18 6.87 -1.48
C LEU A 52 4.33 5.62 -0.60
N LEU A 53 5.57 5.22 -0.31
CA LEU A 53 5.83 4.10 0.60
C LEU A 53 5.44 4.41 2.04
N ASN A 54 5.67 5.64 2.51
CA ASN A 54 5.27 6.08 3.85
C ASN A 54 3.75 6.06 3.99
N PHE A 55 2.99 6.59 3.02
CA PHE A 55 1.52 6.54 3.08
C PHE A 55 0.96 5.13 3.12
N ILE A 56 1.59 4.16 2.44
CA ILE A 56 1.19 2.75 2.55
C ILE A 56 1.48 2.24 3.96
N GLN A 57 2.64 2.57 4.53
CA GLN A 57 3.02 2.16 5.88
C GLN A 57 2.09 2.75 6.94
N ASP A 58 1.72 4.04 6.81
CA ASP A 58 0.77 4.72 7.69
C ASP A 58 -0.54 3.93 7.78
N VAL A 59 -1.06 3.42 6.65
CA VAL A 59 -2.25 2.57 6.63
C VAL A 59 -2.06 1.27 7.43
N TYR A 60 -0.90 0.61 7.33
CA TYR A 60 -0.64 -0.63 8.10
C TYR A 60 -0.40 -0.36 9.59
N LEU A 61 0.13 0.81 9.94
CA LEU A 61 0.37 1.22 11.32
C LEU A 61 -0.85 1.86 12.01
N ASP A 62 -1.87 2.28 11.25
CA ASP A 62 -3.09 2.89 11.78
C ASP A 62 -4.04 1.85 12.40
N ASP A 63 -4.14 1.84 13.72
CA ASP A 63 -4.98 0.90 14.48
C ASP A 63 -6.49 1.06 14.23
N ASP A 64 -6.96 2.20 13.71
CA ASP A 64 -8.37 2.41 13.36
C ASP A 64 -8.78 1.63 12.11
N ILE A 65 -7.81 1.23 11.28
CA ILE A 65 -8.03 0.43 10.08
C ILE A 65 -7.99 -1.06 10.46
N THR A 66 -9.09 -1.54 11.02
CA THR A 66 -9.22 -2.93 11.47
C THR A 66 -9.55 -3.88 10.32
N VAL A 67 -9.35 -5.19 10.55
CA VAL A 67 -9.96 -6.23 9.73
C VAL A 67 -11.49 -6.09 9.81
N ALA A 68 -12.16 -6.25 8.67
CA ALA A 68 -13.62 -6.13 8.52
C ALA A 68 -14.36 -7.42 8.90
#